data_AF-A0A4Y2BEL9-F1
#
_entry.id   AF-A0A4Y2BEL9-F1
#
_cell.length_a   1.000
_cell.length_b   1.000
_cell.length_c   1.000
_cell.angle_alpha   90.00
_cell.angle_beta   90.00
_cell.angle_gamma   90.00
#
_symmetry.space_group_name_H-M   'P 1'
#
loop_
_entity.id
_entity.type
_entity.pdbx_description
1 polymer ?
#
loop_
_entity_poly.entity_id
_entity_poly.type
_entity_poly.pdbx_seq_one_letter_code
_entity_poly.pdbx_strand_id
1 'polypeptide(L)'
;MTGIHRGVTSILQKKTNHKILTFHFIIHQEVLGAQTFPAEIVEVMNLVIKIINSILAKALYHRQFKDFLEEIDIPFSDLLMHNKVRWLSRGNVLQRFALCLSEIKTFLNEKALAIPNSKKTNGCKNSTSW
;
A
#
# COMPACT_ATOMS: atom_id res chain seq x y z
N MET A 1 -21.54 -19.74 32.88
CA MET A 1 -22.41 -18.68 33.39
C MET A 1 -21.72 -17.34 33.21
N THR A 2 -22.08 -16.56 32.19
CA THR A 2 -21.56 -15.19 31.98
C THR A 2 -22.73 -14.23 31.98
N GLY A 3 -22.79 -13.40 33.02
CA GLY A 3 -23.89 -12.50 33.32
C GLY A 3 -24.11 -11.41 32.26
N ILE A 4 -25.36 -10.98 32.18
CA ILE A 4 -26.02 -10.16 31.14
C ILE A 4 -25.35 -8.78 30.88
N HIS A 5 -24.38 -8.35 31.70
CA HIS A 5 -23.75 -7.03 31.62
C HIS A 5 -22.23 -7.05 31.91
N ARG A 6 -21.41 -7.67 31.05
CA ARG A 6 -19.93 -7.61 31.21
C ARG A 6 -19.15 -7.36 29.91
N GLY A 7 -19.56 -6.36 29.13
CA GLY A 7 -18.75 -5.91 27.99
C GLY A 7 -18.81 -4.40 27.82
N VAL A 8 -17.66 -3.76 27.56
CA VAL A 8 -17.59 -2.35 27.18
C VAL A 8 -18.53 -2.07 25.99
N THR A 9 -18.64 -3.04 25.07
CA THR A 9 -19.58 -3.01 23.93
C THR A 9 -21.05 -2.97 24.34
N SER A 10 -21.48 -3.72 25.36
CA SER A 10 -22.89 -3.73 25.78
C SER A 10 -23.28 -2.47 26.55
N ILE A 11 -22.35 -1.90 27.32
CA ILE A 11 -22.54 -0.59 27.99
C ILE A 11 -22.64 0.53 26.95
N LEU A 12 -21.75 0.54 25.95
CA LEU A 12 -21.76 1.53 24.89
C LEU A 12 -23.01 1.41 24.01
N GLN A 13 -23.43 0.21 23.62
CA GLN A 13 -24.67 0.00 22.84
C GLN A 13 -25.90 0.54 23.58
N LYS A 14 -25.96 0.33 24.90
CA LYS A 14 -27.06 0.83 25.74
C LYS A 14 -27.05 2.36 25.89
N LYS A 15 -25.88 3.01 25.83
CA LYS A 15 -25.75 4.49 25.89
C LYS A 15 -25.96 5.17 24.55
N THR A 16 -25.53 4.57 23.45
CA THR A 16 -25.59 5.20 22.12
C THR A 16 -26.85 4.85 21.35
N ASN A 17 -27.64 3.86 21.81
CA ASN A 17 -28.85 3.36 21.16
C ASN A 17 -28.66 2.95 19.68
N HIS A 18 -27.41 2.74 19.27
CA HIS A 18 -27.01 2.27 17.96
C HIS A 18 -26.34 0.90 18.10
N LYS A 19 -26.60 0.00 17.15
CA LYS A 19 -25.91 -1.29 17.07
C LYS A 19 -24.43 -1.02 16.83
N ILE A 20 -23.61 -1.16 17.87
CA ILE A 20 -22.15 -1.17 17.74
C ILE A 20 -21.81 -2.51 17.12
N LEU A 21 -21.92 -2.58 15.78
CA LEU A 21 -21.23 -3.57 14.98
C LEU A 21 -19.76 -3.43 15.35
N THR A 22 -19.26 -4.43 16.05
CA THR A 22 -18.02 -4.34 16.79
C THR A 22 -16.92 -4.05 15.79
N PHE A 23 -16.37 -2.84 15.81
CA PHE A 23 -15.14 -2.51 15.07
C PHE A 23 -14.07 -3.59 15.32
N HIS A 24 -14.08 -4.20 16.51
CA HIS A 24 -13.31 -5.39 16.84
C HIS A 24 -13.49 -6.56 15.86
N PHE A 25 -14.72 -6.91 15.47
CA PHE A 25 -14.98 -8.00 14.51
C PHE A 25 -14.45 -7.63 13.12
N ILE A 26 -14.67 -6.40 12.66
CA ILE A 26 -14.18 -5.94 11.35
C ILE A 26 -12.64 -5.96 11.33
N ILE A 27 -11.99 -5.43 12.37
CA ILE A 27 -10.52 -5.43 12.51
C ILE A 27 -10.00 -6.86 12.66
N HIS A 28 -10.67 -7.72 13.40
CA HIS A 28 -10.28 -9.12 13.58
C HIS A 28 -10.39 -9.91 12.27
N GLN A 29 -11.49 -9.74 11.52
CA GLN A 29 -11.65 -10.35 10.19
C GLN A 29 -10.60 -9.83 9.20
N GLU A 30 -10.27 -8.55 9.27
CA GLU A 30 -9.18 -7.97 8.47
C GLU A 30 -7.83 -8.63 8.79
N VAL A 31 -7.53 -8.83 10.08
CA VAL A 31 -6.30 -9.50 10.53
C VAL A 31 -6.29 -10.99 10.14
N LEU A 32 -7.42 -11.69 10.28
CA LEU A 32 -7.51 -13.09 9.85
C LEU A 32 -7.37 -13.23 8.34
N GLY A 33 -8.07 -12.40 7.56
CA GLY A 33 -7.91 -12.34 6.11
C GLY A 33 -6.46 -12.07 5.72
N ALA A 34 -5.76 -11.24 6.51
CA ALA A 34 -4.35 -10.97 6.30
C ALA A 34 -3.44 -12.18 6.36
N GLN A 35 -3.73 -13.07 7.30
CA GLN A 35 -2.96 -14.28 7.55
C GLN A 35 -3.22 -15.35 6.49
N THR A 36 -4.29 -15.23 5.71
CA THR A 36 -4.67 -16.20 4.67
C THR A 36 -4.10 -15.90 3.29
N PHE A 37 -3.40 -14.78 3.09
CA PHE A 37 -2.85 -14.47 1.78
C PHE A 37 -1.66 -15.38 1.42
N PRO A 38 -1.55 -15.82 0.16
CA PRO A 38 -0.36 -16.48 -0.36
C PRO A 38 0.91 -15.65 -0.13
N ALA A 39 2.04 -16.34 0.06
CA ALA A 39 3.34 -15.71 0.32
C ALA A 39 3.74 -14.73 -0.79
N GLU A 40 3.41 -15.05 -2.04
CA GLU A 40 3.69 -14.24 -3.22
C GLU A 40 3.01 -12.87 -3.14
N ILE A 41 1.77 -12.82 -2.64
CA ILE A 41 1.03 -11.55 -2.46
C ILE A 41 1.70 -10.71 -1.38
N VAL A 42 2.13 -11.34 -0.28
CA VAL A 42 2.83 -10.64 0.81
C VAL A 42 4.15 -10.06 0.31
N GLU A 43 4.91 -10.80 -0.49
CA GLU A 43 6.17 -10.35 -1.10
C GLU A 43 5.96 -9.15 -2.03
N VAL A 44 4.99 -9.23 -2.95
CA VAL A 44 4.65 -8.12 -3.85
C VAL A 44 4.29 -6.87 -3.05
N MET A 45 3.49 -7.02 -2.00
CA MET A 45 3.10 -5.88 -1.17
C MET A 45 4.26 -5.27 -0.39
N ASN A 46 5.18 -6.10 0.11
CA ASN A 46 6.39 -5.60 0.75
C ASN A 46 7.29 -4.84 -0.24
N LEU A 47 7.38 -5.29 -1.49
CA LEU A 47 8.10 -4.59 -2.55
C LEU A 47 7.46 -3.23 -2.87
N VAL A 48 6.13 -3.19 -3.06
CA VAL A 48 5.38 -1.94 -3.28
C VAL A 48 5.65 -0.94 -2.16
N ILE A 49 5.52 -1.38 -0.90
CA ILE A 49 5.79 -0.53 0.27
C ILE A 49 7.24 -0.02 0.25
N LYS A 50 8.21 -0.86 -0.11
CA LYS A 50 9.62 -0.47 -0.16
C LYS A 50 9.89 0.60 -1.23
N ILE A 51 9.24 0.49 -2.39
CA ILE A 51 9.34 1.49 -3.46
C ILE A 51 8.70 2.81 -3.03
N ILE A 52 7.49 2.77 -2.48
CA ILE A 52 6.81 3.99 -2.02
C ILE A 52 7.65 4.68 -0.94
N ASN A 53 8.15 3.91 0.04
CA ASN A 53 8.97 4.45 1.10
C ASN A 53 10.30 5.04 0.59
N SER A 54 10.89 4.52 -0.49
CA SER A 54 12.14 5.10 -1.03
C SER A 54 11.92 6.46 -1.68
N ILE A 55 10.76 6.66 -2.31
CA ILE A 55 10.33 7.96 -2.86
C ILE A 55 10.03 8.93 -1.71
N LEU A 56 9.25 8.49 -0.73
CA LEU A 56 8.77 9.32 0.37
C LEU A 56 9.83 9.61 1.45
N ALA A 57 10.89 8.81 1.55
CA ALA A 57 11.96 9.00 2.53
C ALA A 57 12.76 10.30 2.32
N LYS A 58 12.77 10.83 1.09
CA LYS A 58 13.49 12.06 0.74
C LYS A 58 12.48 13.16 0.41
N ALA A 59 12.43 14.21 1.24
CA ALA A 59 11.48 15.31 1.08
C ALA A 59 11.51 15.95 -0.33
N LEU A 60 12.70 16.07 -0.93
CA LEU A 60 12.84 16.55 -2.31
C LEU A 60 12.19 15.61 -3.32
N TYR A 61 12.39 14.30 -3.19
CA TYR A 61 11.83 13.32 -4.12
C TYR A 61 10.32 13.24 -3.99
N HIS A 62 9.81 13.30 -2.75
CA HIS A 62 8.38 13.38 -2.49
C HIS A 62 7.76 14.59 -3.18
N ARG A 63 8.33 15.80 -2.98
CA ARG A 63 7.83 17.02 -3.64
C ARG A 63 7.86 16.88 -5.16
N GLN A 64 8.99 16.47 -5.73
CA GLN A 64 9.13 16.32 -7.18
C GLN A 64 8.17 15.28 -7.77
N PHE A 65 7.93 14.18 -7.05
CA PHE A 65 6.97 13.17 -7.47
C PHE A 65 5.54 13.70 -7.39
N LYS A 66 5.21 14.48 -6.36
CA LYS A 66 3.92 15.15 -6.21
C LYS A 66 3.63 16.09 -7.37
N ASP A 67 4.60 16.95 -7.69
CA ASP A 67 4.50 17.91 -8.79
C ASP A 67 4.31 17.17 -10.13
N PHE A 68 5.06 16.08 -10.34
CA PHE A 68 4.93 15.23 -11.52
C PHE A 68 3.54 14.58 -11.65
N LEU A 69 2.94 14.13 -10.55
CA LEU A 69 1.58 13.58 -10.56
C LEU A 69 0.52 14.65 -10.89
N GLU A 70 0.72 15.87 -10.41
CA GLU A 70 -0.17 17.00 -10.68
C GLU A 70 -0.10 17.43 -12.16
N GLU A 71 1.08 17.40 -12.78
CA GLU A 71 1.25 17.70 -14.22
C GLU A 71 0.50 16.73 -15.15
N ILE A 72 0.36 15.46 -14.74
CA ILE A 72 -0.29 14.41 -15.53
C ILE A 72 -1.79 14.30 -15.19
N ASP A 73 -2.31 15.18 -14.34
CA ASP A 73 -3.71 15.21 -13.88
C ASP A 73 -4.20 13.86 -13.32
N ILE A 74 -3.33 13.17 -12.59
CA ILE A 74 -3.70 11.94 -11.91
C ILE A 74 -4.66 12.31 -10.75
N PRO A 75 -5.78 11.58 -10.57
CA PRO A 75 -6.80 11.90 -9.56
C PRO A 75 -6.33 11.82 -8.10
N PHE A 76 -5.07 11.47 -7.87
CA PHE A 76 -4.43 11.44 -6.56
C PHE A 76 -3.24 12.38 -6.57
N SER A 77 -3.28 13.39 -5.71
CA SER A 77 -2.18 14.35 -5.55
C SER A 77 -0.98 13.78 -4.80
N ASP A 78 -0.98 12.50 -4.38
CA ASP A 78 0.12 11.89 -3.61
C ASP A 78 0.01 10.35 -3.46
N LEU A 79 1.16 9.72 -3.20
CA LEU A 79 1.24 8.33 -2.72
C LEU A 79 0.87 8.27 -1.24
N LEU A 80 0.14 7.21 -0.86
CA LEU A 80 -0.19 6.99 0.53
C LEU A 80 1.04 6.45 1.30
N MET A 81 1.50 7.22 2.27
CA MET A 81 2.41 6.74 3.32
C MET A 81 1.79 5.53 4.01
N HIS A 82 2.44 4.36 3.94
CA HIS A 82 1.96 3.20 4.66
C HIS A 82 2.27 3.32 6.16
N ASN A 83 1.23 3.48 6.99
CA ASN A 83 1.33 3.13 8.41
C ASN A 83 0.92 1.67 8.57
N LYS A 84 1.73 0.87 9.29
CA LYS A 84 1.68 -0.61 9.40
C LYS A 84 0.40 -1.20 10.00
N VAL A 85 -0.69 -0.45 10.10
CA VAL A 85 -1.75 -0.74 11.06
C VAL A 85 -2.86 -1.63 10.50
N ARG A 86 -3.11 -1.65 9.17
CA ARG A 86 -4.31 -2.30 8.58
C ARG A 86 -4.12 -2.76 7.12
N TRP A 87 -4.54 -3.98 6.76
CA TRP A 87 -4.48 -4.51 5.38
C TRP A 87 -5.35 -3.76 4.39
N LEU A 88 -6.49 -3.23 4.83
CA LEU A 88 -7.34 -2.38 4.00
C LEU A 88 -6.58 -1.15 3.51
N SER A 89 -5.72 -0.56 4.35
CA SER A 89 -4.86 0.56 3.95
C SER A 89 -3.87 0.15 2.87
N ARG A 90 -3.37 -1.08 2.94
CA ARG A 90 -2.42 -1.63 1.97
C ARG A 90 -3.11 -1.97 0.64
N GLY A 91 -4.38 -2.38 0.64
CA GLY A 91 -5.17 -2.52 -0.59
C GLY A 91 -5.31 -1.21 -1.35
N ASN A 92 -5.59 -0.11 -0.64
CA ASN A 92 -5.65 1.24 -1.23
C ASN A 92 -4.28 1.71 -1.73
N VAL A 93 -3.20 1.41 -0.99
CA VAL A 93 -1.82 1.65 -1.43
C VAL A 93 -1.53 0.91 -2.74
N LEU A 94 -1.88 -0.38 -2.84
CA LEU A 94 -1.67 -1.16 -4.05
C LEU A 94 -2.48 -0.61 -5.23
N GLN A 95 -3.73 -0.21 -5.00
CA GLN A 95 -4.57 0.37 -6.03
C GLN A 95 -3.95 1.65 -6.61
N ARG A 96 -3.51 2.59 -5.76
CA ARG A 96 -2.83 3.81 -6.21
C ARG A 96 -1.50 3.51 -6.89
N PHE A 97 -0.72 2.59 -6.32
CA PHE A 97 0.55 2.18 -6.92
C PHE A 97 0.37 1.60 -8.33
N ALA A 98 -0.66 0.77 -8.54
CA ALA A 98 -0.96 0.19 -9.84
C ALA A 98 -1.39 1.26 -10.85
N LEU A 99 -2.18 2.25 -10.41
CA LEU A 99 -2.61 3.37 -11.26
C LEU A 99 -1.45 4.30 -11.65
N CYS A 100 -0.45 4.45 -10.78
CA CYS A 100 0.73 5.28 -11.04
C CYS A 100 1.97 4.47 -11.47
N LEU A 101 1.82 3.21 -11.91
CA LEU A 101 2.96 2.31 -12.10
C LEU A 101 3.92 2.79 -13.19
N SER A 102 3.41 3.35 -14.28
CA SER A 102 4.21 3.94 -15.35
C SER A 102 5.02 5.13 -14.84
N GLU A 103 4.36 6.01 -14.09
CA GLU A 103 4.91 7.25 -13.57
C GLU A 103 5.99 6.96 -12.53
N ILE A 104 5.74 6.00 -11.64
CA ILE A 104 6.72 5.51 -10.66
C ILE A 104 7.95 4.94 -11.37
N LYS A 105 7.77 4.14 -12.44
CA LYS A 105 8.91 3.59 -13.19
C LYS A 105 9.74 4.71 -13.84
N THR A 106 9.09 5.67 -14.49
CA THR A 106 9.76 6.83 -15.10
C THR A 106 10.54 7.62 -14.06
N PHE A 107 9.90 7.97 -12.94
CA PHE A 107 10.55 8.72 -11.87
C PHE A 107 11.74 7.98 -11.25
N LEU A 108 11.62 6.68 -10.99
CA LEU A 108 12.72 5.88 -10.44
C LEU A 108 13.91 5.82 -11.41
N ASN A 109 13.65 5.69 -12.71
CA ASN A 109 14.69 5.70 -13.74
C ASN A 109 15.44 7.04 -13.78
N GLU A 110 14.72 8.16 -13.74
CA GLU A 110 15.31 9.51 -13.71
C GLU A 110 16.18 9.75 -12.48
N LYS A 111 15.75 9.26 -11.30
CA LYS A 111 16.50 9.40 -10.05
C LYS A 111 17.59 8.35 -9.87
N ALA A 112 17.80 7.47 -10.86
CA ALA A 112 18.68 6.31 -10.79
C ALA A 112 18.44 5.45 -9.53
N LEU A 113 17.20 5.40 -9.05
CA LEU A 113 16.79 4.61 -7.91
C LEU A 113 16.57 3.17 -8.37
N ALA A 114 17.45 2.26 -7.94
CA ALA A 114 17.27 0.85 -8.24
C ALA A 114 15.96 0.35 -7.61
N ILE A 115 15.08 -0.23 -8.43
CA ILE A 115 13.97 -1.04 -7.93
C ILE A 115 14.62 -2.23 -7.19
N PRO A 116 14.36 -2.42 -5.89
CA PRO A 116 14.90 -3.55 -5.17
C PRO A 116 14.35 -4.84 -5.83
N ASN A 117 15.21 -5.59 -6.51
CA ASN A 117 14.96 -6.89 -7.15
C ASN A 117 14.48 -6.91 -8.62
N SER A 118 14.79 -5.91 -9.47
CA SER A 118 14.77 -6.19 -10.92
C SER A 118 15.91 -7.15 -11.26
N LYS A 119 15.63 -8.44 -11.51
CA LYS A 119 16.60 -9.30 -12.19
C LYS A 119 16.98 -8.59 -13.50
N LYS A 120 18.25 -8.22 -13.65
CA LYS A 120 18.77 -7.67 -14.90
C LYS A 120 18.58 -8.75 -15.97
N THR A 121 17.57 -8.60 -16.82
CA THR A 121 17.53 -9.35 -18.07
C THR A 121 18.62 -8.74 -18.94
N ASN A 122 19.78 -9.39 -18.96
CA ASN A 122 20.86 -9.01 -19.84
C ASN A 122 20.33 -9.11 -21.28
N GLY A 123 20.21 -7.96 -21.94
CA GLY A 123 19.89 -7.91 -23.35
C GLY A 123 20.99 -8.62 -24.14
N CYS A 124 20.65 -9.77 -24.71
CA CYS A 124 21.40 -10.33 -25.81
C CYS A 124 21.35 -9.30 -26.95
N LYS A 125 22.49 -8.66 -27.21
CA LYS A 125 22.72 -7.93 -28.45
C LYS A 125 22.75 -8.95 -29.58
N ASN A 126 21.71 -8.97 -30.41
CA ASN A 126 21.78 -9.65 -31.69
C ASN A 126 22.66 -8.78 -32.60
N SER A 127 23.91 -9.20 -32.79
CA SER A 127 24.72 -8.73 -33.91
C SER A 127 24.33 -9.52 -35.16
N THR A 128 23.51 -8.92 -36.02
CA THR A 128 23.42 -9.29 -37.43
C THR A 128 24.74 -8.93 -38.11
N SER A 129 25.40 -9.94 -38.68
CA SER A 129 26.47 -9.79 -39.68
C SER A 129 26.01 -10.49 -40.95
N TRP A 130 26.10 -9.74 -42.05
CA TRP A 130 25.70 -9.99 -43.44
C TRP A 130 24.24 -9.68 -43.78
#